data_AF-A0A855K6Y0-F1
#
_entry.id   AF-A0A855K6Y0-F1
#
_cell.length_a   1.000
_cell.length_b   1.000
_cell.length_c   1.000
_cell.angle_alpha   90.00
_cell.angle_beta   90.00
_cell.angle_gamma   90.00
#
_symmetry.space_group_name_H-M   'P 1'
#
loop_
_entity.id
_entity.type
_entity.pdbx_description
1 polymer ?
#
loop_
_entity_poly.entity_id
_entity_poly.type
_entity_poly.pdbx_seq_one_letter_code
_entity_poly.pdbx_strand_id
1 'polypeptide(L)'
;MNLTGRFYDLDDGEDITAVVSRNDGNEIAFDLSHSDGYRYTVALKRHQGSLFKGTATSQPAGDVAELSCRVYEDATEGITLIVGAGWRYPGSTHNCRWQVELQVD
;
A
#
# COMPACT_ATOMS: atom_id res chain seq x y z
N MET A 1 6.63 5.90 -16.86
CA MET A 1 5.79 6.72 -15.96
C MET A 1 6.44 6.71 -14.60
N ASN A 2 6.69 7.88 -14.03
CA ASN A 2 7.07 7.99 -12.62
C ASN A 2 5.78 8.09 -11.81
N LEU A 3 5.72 7.37 -10.70
CA LEU A 3 4.59 7.36 -9.77
C LEU A 3 5.15 7.80 -8.42
N THR A 4 4.56 8.82 -7.82
CA THR A 4 4.84 9.25 -6.45
C THR A 4 3.64 8.93 -5.57
N GLY A 5 3.83 8.85 -4.25
CA GLY A 5 2.69 8.71 -3.36
C GLY A 5 2.99 8.86 -1.88
N ARG A 6 1.91 8.86 -1.09
CA ARG A 6 1.96 9.07 0.35
C ARG A 6 1.14 8.02 1.08
N PHE A 7 1.72 7.43 2.11
CA PHE A 7 1.07 6.54 3.05
C PHE A 7 0.59 7.31 4.27
N TYR A 8 -0.61 7.04 4.76
CA TYR A 8 -1.14 7.61 6.00
C TYR A 8 -1.49 6.48 6.98
N ASP A 9 -0.80 6.42 8.11
CA ASP A 9 -1.24 5.71 9.32
C ASP A 9 -1.45 6.75 10.41
N LEU A 10 -2.69 6.89 10.89
CA LEU A 10 -3.03 7.73 12.04
C LEU A 10 -2.38 9.13 12.05
N ASP A 11 -2.69 9.93 11.03
CA ASP A 11 -2.39 11.38 10.87
C ASP A 11 -1.00 11.79 10.36
N ASP A 12 -0.01 10.90 10.27
CA ASP A 12 1.29 11.22 9.65
C ASP A 12 1.44 10.61 8.25
N GLY A 13 1.85 11.47 7.31
CA GLY A 13 2.08 11.13 5.91
C GLY A 13 3.53 10.73 5.67
N GLU A 14 3.75 9.48 5.25
CA GLU A 14 5.07 8.94 4.93
C GLU A 14 5.25 8.82 3.42
N ASP A 15 6.43 9.17 2.91
CA ASP A 15 6.74 9.04 1.49
C ASP A 15 6.85 7.56 1.09
N ILE A 16 6.23 7.20 -0.04
CA ILE A 16 6.43 5.89 -0.65
C ILE A 16 7.46 5.98 -1.78
N THR A 17 8.15 4.87 -2.03
CA THR A 17 9.16 4.76 -3.08
C THR A 17 8.97 3.50 -3.90
N ALA A 18 9.68 3.40 -5.03
CA ALA A 18 9.70 2.21 -5.89
C ALA A 18 8.31 1.70 -6.31
N VAL A 19 7.39 2.63 -6.58
CA VAL A 19 6.03 2.28 -7.00
C VAL A 19 6.06 1.58 -8.36
N VAL A 20 5.44 0.41 -8.43
CA VAL A 20 5.31 -0.39 -9.64
C VAL A 20 3.84 -0.77 -9.80
N SER A 21 3.26 -0.42 -10.95
CA SER A 21 1.95 -0.90 -11.39
C SER A 21 2.14 -1.77 -12.63
N ARG A 22 1.58 -2.98 -12.61
CA ARG A 22 1.72 -3.99 -13.68
C ARG A 22 0.38 -4.62 -14.00
N ASN A 23 0.34 -5.29 -15.15
CA ASN A 23 -0.81 -6.06 -15.62
C ASN A 23 -2.09 -5.20 -15.61
N ASP A 24 -2.01 -4.00 -16.21
CA ASP A 24 -3.10 -3.01 -16.28
C ASP A 24 -3.65 -2.64 -14.90
N GLY A 25 -2.76 -2.39 -13.94
CA GLY A 25 -3.13 -2.03 -12.57
C GLY A 25 -3.68 -3.19 -11.73
N ASN A 26 -3.59 -4.44 -12.21
CA ASN A 26 -4.00 -5.61 -11.42
C ASN A 26 -2.95 -6.01 -10.38
N GLU A 27 -1.72 -5.52 -10.50
CA GLU A 27 -0.64 -5.77 -9.55
C GLU A 27 0.04 -4.45 -9.21
N ILE A 28 0.11 -4.13 -7.92
CA ILE A 28 0.67 -2.88 -7.40
C ILE A 28 1.67 -3.22 -6.31
N ALA A 29 2.87 -2.67 -6.39
CA ALA A 29 3.88 -2.79 -5.33
C ALA A 29 4.52 -1.44 -5.04
N PHE A 30 4.92 -1.21 -3.80
CA PHE A 30 5.64 -0.02 -3.37
C PHE A 30 6.39 -0.30 -2.06
N ASP A 31 7.40 0.50 -1.80
CA ASP A 31 8.14 0.49 -0.54
C ASP A 31 7.76 1.70 0.32
N LEU A 32 7.64 1.48 1.62
CA LEU A 32 7.32 2.48 2.63
C LEU A 32 8.41 2.46 3.71
N SER A 33 8.93 3.63 4.08
CA SER A 33 9.69 3.79 5.33
C SER A 33 8.73 4.30 6.39
N HIS A 34 8.63 3.62 7.53
CA HIS A 34 7.65 3.94 8.55
C HIS A 34 8.34 4.50 9.81
N SER A 35 7.63 5.33 10.55
CA SER A 35 8.08 5.95 11.80
C SER A 35 8.52 4.97 12.89
N ASP A 36 8.12 3.70 12.81
CA ASP A 36 8.59 2.61 13.68
C ASP A 36 10.05 2.16 13.40
N GLY A 37 10.70 2.75 12.37
CA GLY A 37 12.06 2.44 11.97
C GLY A 37 12.18 1.26 11.00
N TYR A 38 11.07 0.64 10.61
CA TYR A 38 11.05 -0.44 9.63
C TYR A 38 10.79 0.09 8.22
N ARG A 39 11.34 -0.63 7.23
CA ARG A 39 10.94 -0.51 5.84
C ARG A 39 9.98 -1.65 5.52
N TYR A 40 8.88 -1.33 4.86
CA TYR A 40 7.91 -2.30 4.39
C TYR A 40 7.90 -2.35 2.87
N THR A 41 7.98 -3.56 2.32
CA THR A 41 7.67 -3.81 0.92
C THR A 41 6.24 -4.32 0.82
N VAL A 42 5.39 -3.54 0.16
CA VAL A 42 3.99 -3.86 -0.07
C VAL A 42 3.82 -4.44 -1.46
N ALA A 43 3.09 -5.55 -1.57
CA ALA A 43 2.72 -6.17 -2.84
C ALA A 43 1.24 -6.54 -2.82
N LEU A 44 0.47 -6.03 -3.78
CA LEU A 44 -0.97 -6.14 -3.89
C LEU A 44 -1.36 -6.76 -5.23
N LYS A 45 -2.40 -7.59 -5.22
CA LYS A 45 -3.00 -8.20 -6.41
C LYS A 45 -4.51 -8.07 -6.38
N ARG A 46 -5.10 -7.73 -7.53
CA ARG A 46 -6.56 -7.63 -7.68
C ARG A 46 -7.19 -8.99 -7.42
N HIS A 47 -8.18 -9.01 -6.52
CA HIS A 47 -8.95 -10.20 -6.18
C HIS A 47 -10.32 -10.19 -6.87
N GLN A 48 -11.07 -9.08 -6.74
CA GLN A 48 -12.38 -8.93 -7.39
C GLN A 48 -12.80 -7.46 -7.47
N GLY A 49 -13.12 -6.96 -8.66
CA GLY A 49 -13.52 -5.56 -8.83
C GLY A 49 -12.47 -4.61 -8.25
N SER A 50 -12.87 -3.72 -7.35
CA SER A 50 -11.95 -2.81 -6.66
C SER A 50 -11.17 -3.45 -5.50
N LEU A 51 -11.45 -4.70 -5.12
CA LEU A 51 -10.81 -5.37 -3.98
C LEU A 51 -9.47 -5.98 -4.36
N PHE A 52 -8.44 -5.66 -3.59
CA PHE A 52 -7.09 -6.18 -3.69
C PHE A 52 -6.70 -6.88 -2.38
N LYS A 53 -5.85 -7.91 -2.51
CA LYS A 53 -5.22 -8.62 -1.40
C LYS A 53 -3.73 -8.65 -1.62
N GLY A 54 -2.96 -8.77 -0.54
CA GLY A 54 -1.52 -8.73 -0.66
C GLY A 54 -0.83 -8.83 0.68
N THR A 55 0.44 -8.44 0.72
CA THR A 55 1.25 -8.48 1.94
C THR A 55 2.09 -7.22 2.09
N ALA A 56 2.40 -6.87 3.34
CA ALA A 56 3.50 -5.99 3.71
C ALA A 56 4.57 -6.84 4.39
N THR A 57 5.81 -6.77 3.90
CA THR A 57 6.95 -7.48 4.51
C THR A 57 7.90 -6.48 5.16
N SER A 58 8.15 -6.61 6.46
CA SER A 58 9.05 -5.72 7.21
C SER A 58 10.52 -6.07 6.98
N GLN A 59 11.39 -5.06 6.99
CA GLN A 59 12.84 -5.22 6.96
C GLN A 59 13.46 -4.45 8.13
N PRO A 60 14.42 -5.05 8.87
CA PRO A 60 15.06 -6.34 8.60
C PRO A 60 14.34 -7.56 9.20
N ALA A 61 13.27 -7.39 9.98
CA ALA A 61 12.66 -8.49 10.75
C ALA A 61 12.04 -9.60 9.88
N GLY A 62 11.58 -9.28 8.67
CA GLY A 62 10.96 -10.25 7.77
C GLY A 62 9.54 -10.63 8.16
N ASP A 63 8.89 -9.86 9.04
CA ASP A 63 7.50 -10.10 9.42
C ASP A 63 6.59 -9.85 8.24
N VAL A 64 5.59 -10.71 8.06
CA VAL A 64 4.62 -10.60 6.97
C VAL A 64 3.25 -10.28 7.56
N ALA A 65 2.70 -9.14 7.15
CA ALA A 65 1.32 -8.75 7.43
C ALA A 65 0.47 -8.97 6.17
N GLU A 66 -0.64 -9.70 6.31
CA GLU A 66 -1.65 -9.83 5.25
C GLU A 66 -2.43 -8.53 5.11
N LEU A 67 -2.68 -8.10 3.87
CA LEU A 67 -3.37 -6.86 3.56
C LEU A 67 -4.66 -7.11 2.79
N SER A 68 -5.66 -6.29 3.06
CA SER A 68 -6.85 -6.17 2.21
C SER A 68 -7.15 -4.70 1.98
N CYS A 69 -7.31 -4.30 0.73
CA CYS A 69 -7.56 -2.91 0.38
C CYS A 69 -8.52 -2.79 -0.80
N ARG A 70 -9.03 -1.58 -0.99
CA ARG A 70 -9.74 -1.18 -2.20
C ARG A 70 -8.92 -0.16 -2.96
N VAL A 71 -8.87 -0.33 -4.27
CA VAL A 71 -8.19 0.60 -5.19
C VAL A 71 -9.25 1.35 -6.00
N TYR A 72 -9.15 2.67 -6.00
CA TYR A 72 -10.00 3.60 -6.74
C TYR A 72 -9.12 4.42 -7.67
N GLU A 73 -9.54 4.62 -8.90
CA GLU A 73 -8.75 5.32 -9.91
C GLU A 73 -9.60 6.43 -10.53
N ASP A 74 -9.07 7.64 -10.52
CA ASP A 74 -9.49 8.72 -11.40
C ASP A 74 -8.48 8.81 -12.56
N ALA A 75 -8.81 8.15 -13.66
CA ALA A 75 -7.94 8.12 -14.83
C ALA A 75 -7.84 9.49 -15.54
N THR A 76 -8.79 10.40 -15.30
CA THR A 76 -8.79 11.73 -15.92
C THR A 76 -7.76 12.62 -15.24
N GLU A 77 -7.72 12.56 -13.90
CA GLU A 77 -6.79 13.33 -13.08
C GLU A 77 -5.47 12.59 -12.81
N GLY A 78 -5.35 11.32 -13.24
CA GLY A 78 -4.16 10.50 -13.04
C GLY A 78 -3.93 10.10 -11.58
N ILE A 79 -5.00 9.99 -10.78
CA ILE A 79 -4.95 9.73 -9.34
C ILE A 79 -5.39 8.29 -9.05
N THR A 80 -4.61 7.58 -8.24
CA THR A 80 -5.00 6.28 -7.68
C THR A 80 -5.02 6.35 -6.16
N LEU A 81 -6.15 5.99 -5.55
CA LEU A 81 -6.31 5.87 -4.11
C LEU A 81 -6.38 4.39 -3.72
N ILE A 82 -5.51 3.98 -2.80
CA ILE A 82 -5.48 2.64 -2.21
C ILE A 82 -5.88 2.80 -0.74
N VAL A 83 -7.03 2.27 -0.36
CA VAL A 83 -7.55 2.36 1.01
C VAL A 83 -7.61 0.97 1.61
N GLY A 84 -6.81 0.73 2.63
CA GLY A 84 -6.60 -0.57 3.22
C GLY A 84 -7.05 -0.69 4.66
N ALA A 85 -7.31 -1.94 5.03
CA ALA A 85 -7.52 -2.37 6.39
C ALA A 85 -6.77 -3.69 6.62
N GLY A 86 -6.42 -3.94 7.88
CA GLY A 86 -5.90 -5.25 8.27
C GLY A 86 -4.39 -5.36 8.19
N TRP A 87 -3.65 -4.25 8.18
CA TRP A 87 -2.25 -4.31 8.58
C TRP A 87 -2.20 -4.80 10.03
N ARG A 88 -1.89 -6.09 10.19
CA ARG A 88 -1.84 -6.79 11.47
C ARG A 88 -0.43 -7.29 11.68
N TYR A 89 0.21 -6.77 12.71
CA TYR A 89 1.45 -7.34 13.22
C TYR A 89 1.21 -8.75 13.77
N PRO A 90 2.18 -9.68 13.65
CA PRO A 90 2.08 -10.99 14.25
C PRO A 90 1.69 -10.91 15.74
N GLY A 91 0.62 -11.62 16.12
CA GLY A 91 0.10 -11.64 17.50
C GLY A 91 -0.84 -10.48 17.87
N SER A 92 -1.05 -9.50 16.99
CA SER A 92 -2.01 -8.41 17.22
C SER A 92 -3.39 -8.73 16.65
N THR A 93 -4.44 -8.39 17.39
CA THR A 93 -5.84 -8.42 16.90
C THR A 93 -6.30 -7.06 16.35
N HIS A 94 -5.45 -6.04 16.47
CA HIS A 94 -5.76 -4.68 16.01
C HIS A 94 -5.61 -4.58 14.50
N ASN A 95 -6.60 -3.96 13.85
CA ASN A 95 -6.54 -3.64 12.43
C ASN A 95 -6.15 -2.18 12.26
N CYS A 96 -4.94 -1.91 11.79
CA CYS A 96 -4.63 -0.55 11.35
C CYS A 96 -5.34 -0.27 10.03
N ARG A 97 -5.82 0.96 9.89
CA ARG A 97 -6.39 1.51 8.67
C ARG A 97 -5.29 2.35 8.02
N TRP A 98 -5.15 2.23 6.71
CA TRP A 98 -4.12 2.96 5.99
C TRP A 98 -4.64 3.42 4.64
N GLN A 99 -4.04 4.50 4.13
CA GLN A 99 -4.33 5.03 2.80
C GLN A 99 -3.04 5.29 2.07
N VAL A 100 -3.00 4.97 0.78
CA VAL A 100 -1.98 5.43 -0.15
C VAL A 100 -2.63 6.21 -1.28
N GLU A 101 -2.11 7.39 -1.57
CA GLU A 101 -2.44 8.13 -2.79
C GLU A 101 -1.26 8.05 -3.75
N LEU A 102 -1.51 7.66 -5.00
CA LEU A 102 -0.54 7.70 -6.09
C LEU A 102 -0.98 8.75 -7.10
N GLN A 103 -0.02 9.52 -7.61
CA GLN A 103 -0.26 10.45 -8.71
C GLN A 103 0.70 10.15 -9.86
N VAL A 104 0.14 10.12 -11.07
CA VAL A 104 0.91 10.09 -12.33
C VAL A 104 1.35 11.51 -12.65
N ASP A 105 2.66 11.71 -12.78
CA ASP A 105 3.24 12.94 -13.34
C ASP A 105 3.12 12.99 -14.87
#